data_AF-A0A9E5LFX5-F1
#
_entry.id   AF-A0A9E5LFX5-F1
#
_cell.length_a   1.000
_cell.length_b   1.000
_cell.length_c   1.000
_cell.angle_alpha   90.00
_cell.angle_beta   90.00
_cell.angle_gamma   90.00
#
_symmetry.space_group_name_H-M   'P 1'
#
loop_
_entity.id
_entity.type
_entity.pdbx_description
1 polymer ?
#
loop_
_entity_poly.entity_id
_entity_poly.type
_entity_poly.pdbx_seq_one_letter_code
_entity_poly.pdbx_strand_id
1 'polypeptide(L)' 'MKLARAIHFDESDTRVYANSARTGEWCISGGFEFSNWGEGDLSGKARQAFSNGWLGLETFGRV' A
#
# COMPACT_ATOMS: atom_id res chain seq x y z
N MET A 1 -3.22 17.44 11.94
CA MET A 1 -3.25 15.99 12.24
C MET A 1 -1.86 15.41 11.98
N LYS A 2 -1.47 14.33 12.67
CA LYS A 2 -0.17 13.64 12.48
C LYS A 2 -0.43 12.26 11.87
N LEU A 3 -0.37 12.16 10.55
CA LEU A 3 -0.54 10.92 9.79
C LEU A 3 0.70 10.66 8.93
N ALA A 4 0.89 9.41 8.49
CA ALA A 4 1.95 9.07 7.56
C ALA A 4 1.72 9.72 6.19
N ARG A 5 2.80 9.98 5.45
CA ARG A 5 2.79 10.56 4.10
C ARG A 5 3.54 9.64 3.15
N ALA A 6 2.98 9.40 1.97
CA ALA A 6 3.65 8.62 0.94
C ALA A 6 4.91 9.31 0.43
N ILE A 7 5.99 8.54 0.25
CA ILE A 7 7.22 8.99 -0.41
C ILE A 7 7.76 7.86 -1.28
N HIS A 8 8.18 8.19 -2.51
CA HIS A 8 8.99 7.31 -3.34
C HIS A 8 10.40 7.90 -3.41
N PHE A 9 11.41 7.08 -3.15
CA PHE A 9 12.82 7.45 -3.25
C PHE A 9 13.34 7.33 -4.66
N ASP A 10 12.81 6.38 -5.44
CA ASP A 10 13.11 6.25 -6.86
C ASP A 10 11.93 5.66 -7.65
N GLU A 11 12.05 5.58 -8.98
CA GLU A 11 10.98 5.12 -9.87
C GLU A 11 10.59 3.65 -9.66
N SER A 12 11.46 2.82 -9.08
CA SER A 12 11.19 1.42 -8.77
C SER A 12 10.15 1.23 -7.67
N ASP A 13 9.99 2.18 -6.75
CA ASP A 13 9.01 2.08 -5.67
C ASP A 13 7.58 1.98 -6.21
N THR A 14 7.30 2.64 -7.35
CA THR A 14 5.99 2.58 -8.02
C THR A 14 5.65 1.18 -8.57
N ARG A 15 6.65 0.28 -8.66
CA ARG A 15 6.51 -1.06 -9.25
C ARG A 15 6.36 -2.16 -8.20
N VAL A 16 6.55 -1.86 -6.91
CA VAL A 16 6.48 -2.84 -5.80
C VAL A 16 5.07 -3.40 -5.64
N TYR A 17 4.07 -2.52 -5.66
CA TYR A 17 2.67 -2.89 -5.45
C TYR A 17 1.89 -2.94 -6.78
N ALA A 18 0.63 -3.39 -6.71
CA ALA A 18 -0.25 -3.45 -7.89
C ALA A 18 -0.75 -2.05 -8.29
N ASN A 19 -1.07 -1.23 -7.29
CA ASN A 19 -1.41 0.18 -7.42
C ASN A 19 -0.52 0.97 -6.46
N SER A 20 0.15 2.01 -6.95
CA SER A 20 1.07 2.84 -6.16
C SER A 20 0.34 4.07 -5.64
N ALA A 21 0.56 4.40 -4.37
CA ALA A 21 0.06 5.63 -3.77
C ALA A 21 0.73 6.85 -4.43
N ARG A 22 0.07 8.01 -4.52
CA ARG A 22 0.73 9.23 -4.99
C ARG A 22 1.66 9.78 -3.92
N THR A 23 2.89 10.19 -4.30
CA THR A 23 3.80 10.89 -3.39
C THR A 23 3.08 12.05 -2.70
N GLY A 24 3.18 12.08 -1.36
CA GLY A 24 2.58 13.11 -0.53
C GLY A 24 1.10 12.91 -0.22
N GLU A 25 0.43 11.84 -0.63
CA GLU A 25 -0.90 11.60 -0.07
C GLU A 25 -0.81 11.12 1.39
N TRP A 26 -1.86 11.36 2.16
CA TRP A 26 -1.96 10.84 3.52
C TRP A 26 -2.16 9.33 3.49
N CYS A 27 -1.53 8.63 4.42
CA CYS A 27 -1.56 7.18 4.48
C CYS A 27 -1.99 6.65 5.84
N ILE A 28 -2.65 5.50 5.84
CA ILE A 28 -3.06 4.73 7.03
C ILE A 28 -2.64 3.26 6.90
N SER A 29 -2.73 2.50 7.98
CA SER A 29 -2.59 1.04 7.89
C SER A 29 -3.72 0.47 7.04
N GLY A 30 -3.37 -0.23 5.95
CA GLY A 30 -4.34 -0.75 4.98
C GLY A 30 -4.66 -2.24 5.14
N GLY A 31 -4.36 -2.85 6.30
CA GLY A 31 -4.59 -4.28 6.54
C GLY A 31 -6.07 -4.68 6.48
N PHE A 32 -6.99 -3.74 6.69
CA PHE A 32 -8.42 -4.00 6.65
C PHE A 32 -8.96 -4.36 5.26
N GLU A 33 -8.28 -3.97 4.17
CA GLU A 33 -8.67 -4.33 2.79
C GLU A 33 -8.61 -5.85 2.57
N PHE A 34 -7.80 -6.56 3.36
CA PHE A 34 -7.60 -8.00 3.27
C PHE A 34 -8.50 -8.81 4.23
N SER A 35 -9.50 -8.17 4.84
CA SER A 35 -10.33 -8.79 5.87
C SER A 35 -11.11 -10.03 5.41
N ASN A 36 -11.32 -10.19 4.10
CA ASN A 36 -11.98 -11.33 3.48
C ASN A 36 -11.02 -12.26 2.71
N TRP A 37 -9.70 -12.10 2.89
CA TRP A 37 -8.69 -12.88 2.18
C TRP A 37 -8.19 -14.04 3.04
N GLY A 38 -8.01 -15.20 2.42
CA GLY A 38 -7.34 -16.35 3.02
C GLY A 38 -5.85 -16.40 2.69
N GLU A 39 -5.15 -17.41 3.22
CA GLU A 39 -3.73 -17.60 2.98
C GLU A 39 -3.40 -17.81 1.48
N GLY A 40 -4.31 -18.45 0.73
CA GLY A 40 -4.15 -18.68 -0.71
C GLY A 40 -4.21 -17.41 -1.56
N ASP A 41 -4.90 -16.38 -1.09
CA ASP A 41 -5.02 -15.10 -1.80
C ASP A 41 -3.76 -14.23 -1.56
N LEU A 42 -3.07 -14.44 -0.43
CA LEU A 42 -1.87 -13.69 -0.03
C LEU A 42 -0.59 -14.24 -0.67
N SER A 43 -0.50 -14.06 -1.99
CA SER A 43 0.68 -14.38 -2.78
C SER A 43 1.23 -13.17 -3.56
N GLY A 44 2.51 -13.23 -3.95
CA GLY A 44 3.16 -12.20 -4.76
C GLY A 44 3.00 -10.76 -4.22
N LYS A 45 2.56 -9.84 -5.10
CA LYS A 45 2.32 -8.43 -4.76
C LYS A 45 1.24 -8.23 -3.70
N ALA A 46 0.25 -9.12 -3.62
CA ALA A 46 -0.81 -9.04 -2.64
C ALA A 46 -0.29 -9.30 -1.23
N ARG A 47 0.56 -10.32 -1.08
CA ARG A 47 1.28 -10.59 0.18
C ARG A 47 2.16 -9.40 0.60
N GLN A 48 2.89 -8.82 -0.35
CA GLN A 48 3.74 -7.66 -0.10
C GLN A 48 2.91 -6.45 0.37
N ALA A 49 1.77 -6.18 -0.28
CA ALA A 49 0.85 -5.12 0.10
C ALA A 49 0.22 -5.33 1.48
N PHE A 50 -0.12 -6.58 1.84
CA PHE A 50 -0.64 -6.92 3.16
C PHE A 50 0.40 -6.72 4.27
N SER A 51 1.63 -7.21 4.07
CA SER A 51 2.66 -7.19 5.12
C SER A 51 3.35 -5.83 5.28
N ASN A 52 3.52 -5.07 4.19
CA ASN A 52 4.38 -3.88 4.18
C ASN A 52 3.70 -2.60 3.66
N GLY A 53 2.54 -2.70 3.00
CA GLY A 53 1.96 -1.56 2.27
C GLY A 53 1.07 -0.66 3.13
N TRP A 54 1.42 0.62 3.24
CA TRP A 54 0.51 1.66 3.73
C TRP A 54 -0.50 2.03 2.66
N LEU A 55 -1.74 2.35 3.05
CA LEU A 55 -2.80 2.70 2.12
C LEU A 55 -2.94 4.22 1.98
N GLY A 56 -2.80 4.72 0.76
CA GLY A 56 -3.06 6.10 0.39
C GLY A 56 -4.54 6.44 0.38
N LEU A 57 -4.91 7.60 0.92
CA LEU A 57 -6.32 8.00 1.10
C LEU A 57 -6.96 8.66 -0.13
N GLU A 58 -6.19 9.04 -1.14
CA GLU A 58 -6.70 9.66 -2.37
C GLU A 58 -6.73 8.66 -3.53
N THR A 59 -5.69 7.83 -3.66
CA THR A 59 -5.54 6.88 -4.77
C THR A 59 -5.95 5.45 -4.42
N PHE A 60 -6.08 5.13 -3.13
CA PHE A 60 -6.15 3.75 -2.63
C PHE A 60 -4.96 2.88 -3.09
N GLY A 61 -3.85 3.51 -3.44
CA GLY A 61 -2.58 2.86 -3.76
C GLY A 61 -1.76 2.54 -2.53
N ARG A 62 -0.67 1.81 -2.73
CA ARG A 62 0.25 1.37 -1.68
C ARG A 62 1.63 2.05 -1.78
N VAL A 63 2.24 2.29 -0.63
CA VAL A 63 3.62 2.77 -0.44
C VAL A 63 4.26 2.07 0.75
#